data_AF-A0A814YMM7-F1
#
_entry.id   AF-A0A814YMM7-F1
#
_cell.length_a   1.000
_cell.length_b   1.000
_cell.length_c   1.000
_cell.angle_alpha   90.00
_cell.angle_beta   90.00
_cell.angle_gamma   90.00
#
_symmetry.space_group_name_H-M   'P 1'
#
loop_
_entity.id
_entity.type
_entity.pdbx_description
1 polymer ?
#
loop_
_entity_poly.entity_id
_entity_poly.type
_entity_poly.pdbx_seq_one_letter_code
_entity_poly.pdbx_strand_id
1 'polypeptide(L)'
;MDKMQLDSCFNQSLCADIVSVVAMALTNTTEMLHYRLFSSSEDIDPWGHEYIIHLSAEIASELKKVDPTQKLSVLAKRIITLLIKHNAVHEMCHLLMEIEESGLIHRVIDKHIYERVCICLKRYVNFKLENRTTNDDTSTSNVVQEQQEQLTNSDEQTNHTEIPIEVTFSILNQVSRQWINEEKEWREKKILIDESDSIKD
;
A
#
# COMPACT_ATOMS: atom_id res chain seq x y z
N MET A 1 -42.78 -6.37 -4.98
CA MET A 1 -42.33 -5.43 -3.93
C MET A 1 -40.99 -4.81 -4.35
N ASP A 2 -40.85 -4.31 -5.59
CA ASP A 2 -39.57 -4.52 -6.31
C ASP A 2 -38.92 -3.32 -7.04
N LYS A 3 -39.38 -2.08 -6.83
CA LYS A 3 -38.66 -0.89 -7.38
C LYS A 3 -38.33 0.15 -6.31
N MET A 4 -39.31 0.46 -5.46
CA MET A 4 -39.16 1.52 -4.44
C MET A 4 -38.13 1.19 -3.34
N GLN A 5 -37.92 -0.09 -3.01
CA GLN A 5 -36.86 -0.50 -2.07
C GLN A 5 -35.47 -0.55 -2.71
N LEU A 6 -35.40 -0.86 -4.02
CA LEU A 6 -34.14 -0.92 -4.76
C LEU A 6 -33.56 0.49 -4.94
N ASP A 7 -34.41 1.46 -5.28
CA ASP A 7 -34.02 2.87 -5.42
C ASP A 7 -33.56 3.47 -4.08
N SER A 8 -34.21 3.09 -2.96
CA SER A 8 -33.81 3.53 -1.62
C SER A 8 -32.44 2.99 -1.21
N CYS A 9 -32.15 1.72 -1.48
CA CYS A 9 -30.86 1.11 -1.15
C CYS A 9 -29.73 1.68 -2.00
N PHE A 10 -29.97 1.89 -3.30
CA PHE A 10 -29.02 2.53 -4.21
C PHE A 10 -28.67 3.96 -3.75
N ASN A 11 -29.67 4.77 -3.41
CA ASN A 11 -29.45 6.13 -2.92
C ASN A 11 -28.66 6.15 -1.60
N GLN A 12 -28.93 5.20 -0.69
CA GLN A 12 -28.17 5.08 0.56
C GLN A 12 -26.71 4.73 0.31
N SER A 13 -26.42 3.83 -0.63
CA SER A 13 -25.05 3.47 -1.00
C SER A 13 -24.30 4.64 -1.62
N LEU A 14 -24.93 5.38 -2.54
CA LEU A 14 -24.30 6.53 -3.19
C LEU A 14 -24.04 7.65 -2.18
N CYS A 15 -24.99 7.92 -1.29
CA CYS A 15 -24.79 8.86 -0.19
C CYS A 15 -23.63 8.43 0.71
N ALA A 16 -23.49 7.13 1.01
CA ALA A 16 -22.37 6.62 1.81
C ALA A 16 -21.01 6.86 1.13
N ASP A 17 -20.91 6.67 -0.20
CA ASP A 17 -19.67 7.02 -0.92
C ASP A 17 -19.34 8.50 -0.80
N ILE A 18 -20.31 9.37 -1.05
CA ILE A 18 -20.12 10.84 -0.98
C ILE A 18 -19.72 11.25 0.45
N VAL A 19 -20.41 10.72 1.46
CA VAL A 19 -20.09 11.03 2.86
C VAL A 19 -18.71 10.50 3.23
N SER A 20 -18.26 9.36 2.69
CA SER A 20 -16.89 8.87 2.93
C SER A 20 -15.83 9.85 2.43
N VAL A 21 -16.07 10.49 1.29
CA VAL A 21 -15.13 11.46 0.69
C VAL A 21 -15.19 12.79 1.43
N VAL A 22 -16.37 13.21 1.87
CA VAL A 22 -16.51 14.41 2.72
C VAL A 22 -15.86 14.18 4.08
N ALA A 23 -15.98 12.98 4.66
CA ALA A 23 -15.39 12.62 5.94
C ALA A 23 -13.86 12.69 5.91
N MET A 24 -13.23 12.42 4.76
CA MET A 24 -11.78 12.62 4.56
C MET A 24 -11.36 14.08 4.84
N ALA A 25 -12.18 15.06 4.45
CA ALA A 25 -11.89 16.48 4.66
C ALA A 25 -12.17 16.96 6.10
N LEU A 26 -12.74 16.09 6.95
CA LEU A 26 -13.03 16.39 8.35
C LEU A 26 -11.93 15.76 9.21
N THR A 27 -11.05 16.61 9.75
CA THR A 27 -9.81 16.21 10.46
C THR A 27 -10.01 15.36 11.72
N ASN A 28 -11.26 15.15 12.16
CA ASN A 28 -11.57 14.58 13.49
C ASN A 28 -12.41 13.30 13.43
N THR A 29 -12.61 12.69 12.27
CA THR A 29 -13.52 11.54 12.12
C THR A 29 -12.86 10.36 11.43
N THR A 30 -12.65 9.26 12.15
CA THR A 30 -12.35 7.91 11.61
C THR A 30 -13.62 7.24 11.05
N GLU A 31 -14.43 8.04 10.36
CA GLU A 31 -15.74 7.62 9.87
C GLU A 31 -15.71 7.40 8.35
N MET A 32 -14.65 7.82 7.66
CA MET A 32 -14.48 7.63 6.22
C MET A 32 -14.54 6.14 5.86
N LEU A 33 -13.77 5.30 6.55
CA LEU A 33 -13.80 3.85 6.35
C LEU A 33 -15.17 3.26 6.70
N HIS A 34 -15.82 3.76 7.76
CA HIS A 34 -17.15 3.29 8.15
C HIS A 34 -18.16 3.46 7.01
N TYR A 35 -18.22 4.66 6.43
CA TYR A 35 -19.11 4.95 5.29
C TYR A 35 -18.69 4.19 4.03
N ARG A 36 -17.39 4.00 3.80
CA ARG A 36 -16.90 3.19 2.67
C ARG A 36 -17.31 1.72 2.79
N LEU A 37 -17.25 1.14 3.99
CA LEU A 37 -17.67 -0.25 4.23
C LEU A 37 -19.20 -0.41 4.19
N PHE A 38 -19.95 0.67 4.41
CA PHE A 38 -21.41 0.71 4.28
C PHE A 38 -21.86 0.81 2.82
N SER A 39 -21.02 1.39 1.95
CA SER A 39 -21.30 1.47 0.53
C SER A 39 -21.28 0.08 -0.14
N SER A 40 -22.24 -0.13 -1.04
CA SER A 40 -22.28 -1.27 -1.97
C SER A 40 -21.54 -0.99 -3.28
N SER A 41 -21.05 0.24 -3.47
CA SER A 41 -20.35 0.66 -4.68
C SER A 41 -18.99 0.00 -4.77
N GLU A 42 -18.72 -0.58 -5.93
CA GLU A 42 -17.47 -1.27 -6.17
C GLU A 42 -16.34 -0.30 -6.53
N ASP A 43 -16.61 0.82 -7.21
CA ASP A 43 -15.54 1.61 -7.83
C ASP A 43 -14.92 2.67 -6.90
N ILE A 44 -13.69 2.38 -6.44
CA ILE A 44 -12.83 3.28 -5.66
C ILE A 44 -12.03 4.22 -6.57
N ASP A 45 -11.66 3.72 -7.76
CA ASP A 45 -10.80 4.38 -8.76
C ASP A 45 -11.20 5.84 -9.08
N PRO A 46 -12.50 6.16 -9.30
CA PRO A 46 -12.90 7.52 -9.72
C PRO A 46 -12.70 8.63 -8.68
N TRP A 47 -12.53 8.28 -7.41
CA TRP A 47 -12.35 9.27 -6.33
C TRP A 47 -10.94 9.87 -6.27
N GLY A 48 -10.00 9.28 -7.01
CA GLY A 48 -8.64 9.78 -7.14
C GLY A 48 -7.67 9.28 -6.07
N HIS A 49 -6.39 9.56 -6.30
CA HIS A 49 -5.28 9.01 -5.51
C HIS A 49 -5.27 9.49 -4.06
N GLU A 50 -5.60 10.77 -3.82
CA GLU A 50 -5.60 11.35 -2.47
C GLU A 50 -6.56 10.63 -1.53
N TYR A 51 -7.76 10.33 -2.03
CA TYR A 51 -8.75 9.55 -1.31
C TYR A 51 -8.24 8.14 -1.00
N ILE A 52 -7.56 7.51 -1.97
CA ILE A 52 -6.99 6.17 -1.80
C ILE A 52 -5.90 6.19 -0.71
N ILE A 53 -5.05 7.22 -0.65
CA ILE A 53 -4.02 7.37 0.39
C ILE A 53 -4.66 7.44 1.78
N HIS A 54 -5.60 8.36 1.97
CA HIS A 54 -6.28 8.56 3.26
C HIS A 54 -7.01 7.29 3.71
N LEU A 55 -7.73 6.65 2.78
CA LEU A 55 -8.41 5.38 3.04
C LEU A 55 -7.42 4.26 3.39
N SER A 56 -6.27 4.20 2.74
CA SER A 56 -5.22 3.20 3.02
C SER A 56 -4.70 3.30 4.44
N ALA A 57 -4.44 4.52 4.92
CA ALA A 57 -3.96 4.76 6.28
C ALA A 57 -4.98 4.32 7.34
N GLU A 58 -6.26 4.64 7.13
CA GLU A 58 -7.34 4.23 8.04
C GLU A 58 -7.52 2.70 8.06
N ILE A 59 -7.46 2.06 6.88
CA ILE A 59 -7.51 0.60 6.76
C ILE A 59 -6.36 -0.06 7.51
N ALA A 60 -5.14 0.47 7.38
CA ALA A 60 -3.98 -0.07 8.05
C ALA A 60 -4.11 0.04 9.58
N SER A 61 -4.64 1.16 10.08
CA SER A 61 -4.92 1.37 11.50
C SER A 61 -5.98 0.38 12.03
N GLU A 62 -7.07 0.18 11.28
CA GLU A 62 -8.16 -0.72 11.68
C GLU A 62 -7.78 -2.21 11.58
N LEU A 63 -6.94 -2.60 10.62
CA LEU A 63 -6.45 -3.98 10.50
C LEU A 63 -5.56 -4.39 11.67
N LYS A 64 -4.89 -3.45 12.34
CA LYS A 64 -4.08 -3.70 13.54
C LYS A 64 -4.92 -3.98 14.79
N LYS A 65 -6.23 -3.69 14.76
CA LYS A 65 -7.13 -3.96 15.89
C LYS A 65 -7.54 -5.43 15.94
N VAL A 66 -7.99 -5.89 17.11
CA VAL A 66 -8.05 -7.31 17.51
C VAL A 66 -9.08 -8.20 16.75
N ASP A 67 -9.81 -7.69 15.76
CA ASP A 67 -10.58 -8.54 14.84
C ASP A 67 -10.79 -7.86 13.49
N PRO A 68 -9.92 -8.10 12.49
CA PRO A 68 -10.11 -7.55 11.16
C PRO A 68 -11.33 -8.18 10.51
N THR A 69 -12.33 -7.37 10.19
CA THR A 69 -13.51 -7.84 9.44
C THR A 69 -13.04 -8.37 8.07
N GLN A 70 -13.55 -9.52 7.62
CA GLN A 70 -13.18 -10.10 6.31
C GLN A 70 -13.32 -9.09 5.16
N LYS A 71 -14.32 -8.20 5.23
CA LYS A 71 -14.53 -7.09 4.28
C LYS A 71 -13.33 -6.13 4.23
N LEU A 72 -12.70 -5.84 5.36
CA LEU A 72 -11.55 -4.95 5.47
C LEU A 72 -10.33 -5.54 4.79
N SER A 73 -10.04 -6.82 5.00
CA SER A 73 -8.94 -7.52 4.31
C SER A 73 -9.17 -7.60 2.80
N VAL A 74 -10.41 -7.77 2.35
CA VAL A 74 -10.76 -7.72 0.91
C VAL A 74 -10.54 -6.32 0.34
N LEU A 75 -10.95 -5.28 1.07
CA LEU A 75 -10.76 -3.89 0.66
C LEU A 75 -9.27 -3.52 0.57
N ALA A 76 -8.46 -3.92 1.55
CA ALA A 76 -7.00 -3.70 1.52
C ALA A 76 -6.35 -4.32 0.27
N LYS A 77 -6.69 -5.58 -0.05
CA LYS A 77 -6.21 -6.25 -1.28
C LYS A 77 -6.62 -5.52 -2.55
N ARG A 78 -7.85 -5.01 -2.59
CA ARG A 78 -8.37 -4.24 -3.72
C ARG A 78 -7.58 -2.95 -3.91
N ILE A 79 -7.28 -2.23 -2.83
CA ILE A 79 -6.49 -1.00 -2.86
C ILE A 79 -5.06 -1.28 -3.33
N ILE A 80 -4.40 -2.31 -2.79
CA ILE A 80 -3.03 -2.70 -3.22
C ILE A 80 -3.01 -2.98 -4.73
N THR A 81 -4.01 -3.71 -5.24
CA THR A 81 -4.14 -4.00 -6.68
C THR A 81 -4.35 -2.73 -7.50
N LEU A 82 -5.15 -1.79 -6.99
CA LEU A 82 -5.41 -0.50 -7.63
C LEU A 82 -4.15 0.38 -7.68
N LEU A 83 -3.39 0.44 -6.59
CA LEU A 83 -2.13 1.18 -6.51
C LEU A 83 -1.11 0.62 -7.51
N ILE A 84 -1.03 -0.71 -7.64
CA ILE A 84 -0.19 -1.38 -8.64
C ILE A 84 -0.63 -1.03 -10.07
N LYS A 85 -1.94 -1.06 -10.36
CA LYS A 85 -2.49 -0.66 -11.67
C LYS A 85 -2.12 0.78 -12.04
N HIS A 86 -2.09 1.68 -11.06
CA HIS A 86 -1.71 3.08 -11.23
C HIS A 86 -0.21 3.35 -11.10
N ASN A 87 0.60 2.30 -10.93
CA ASN A 87 2.04 2.41 -10.74
C ASN A 87 2.44 3.26 -9.49
N ALA A 88 1.55 3.32 -8.49
CA ALA A 88 1.76 3.92 -7.18
C ALA A 88 2.50 2.94 -6.25
N VAL A 89 3.73 2.58 -6.64
CA VAL A 89 4.54 1.56 -5.96
C VAL A 89 4.92 2.00 -4.54
N HIS A 90 5.13 3.30 -4.34
CA HIS A 90 5.58 3.83 -3.04
C HIS A 90 4.49 3.68 -1.98
N GLU A 91 3.28 4.09 -2.31
CA GLU A 91 2.08 4.02 -1.47
C GLU A 91 1.69 2.56 -1.19
N MET A 92 1.82 1.70 -2.20
CA MET A 92 1.59 0.26 -2.03
C MET A 92 2.61 -0.37 -1.07
N CYS A 93 3.90 -0.05 -1.21
CA CYS A 93 4.93 -0.49 -0.27
C CYS A 93 4.65 0.05 1.15
N HIS A 94 4.24 1.31 1.28
CA HIS A 94 3.87 1.91 2.56
C HIS A 94 2.74 1.12 3.23
N LEU A 95 1.63 0.92 2.53
CA LEU A 95 0.49 0.16 3.05
C LEU A 95 0.88 -1.27 3.41
N LEU A 96 1.68 -1.97 2.57
CA LEU A 96 2.17 -3.32 2.86
C LEU A 96 3.00 -3.40 4.15
N MET A 97 3.84 -2.39 4.39
CA MET A 97 4.62 -2.30 5.62
C MET A 97 3.73 -2.02 6.83
N GLU A 98 2.68 -1.20 6.68
CA GLU A 98 1.77 -0.90 7.78
C GLU A 98 0.86 -2.07 8.16
N ILE A 99 0.40 -2.88 7.21
CA ILE A 99 -0.46 -4.05 7.50
C ILE A 99 0.33 -5.26 8.02
N GLU A 100 1.65 -5.25 7.90
CA GLU A 100 2.57 -6.34 8.28
C GLU A 100 2.24 -7.72 7.67
N GLU A 101 1.32 -7.78 6.70
CA GLU A 101 0.86 -9.00 6.04
C GLU A 101 1.75 -9.35 4.85
N SER A 102 2.92 -9.89 5.16
CA SER A 102 3.91 -10.31 4.17
C SER A 102 3.39 -11.37 3.18
N GLY A 103 2.33 -12.09 3.56
CA GLY A 103 1.64 -13.07 2.72
C GLY A 103 0.96 -12.49 1.49
N LEU A 104 0.61 -11.20 1.44
CA LEU A 104 -0.13 -10.63 0.30
C LEU A 104 0.74 -10.40 -0.94
N ILE A 105 2.03 -10.21 -0.73
CA ILE A 105 3.03 -9.84 -1.74
C ILE A 105 3.03 -10.83 -2.92
N HIS A 106 2.96 -12.14 -2.66
CA HIS A 106 3.02 -13.16 -3.71
C HIS A 106 1.80 -13.19 -4.64
N ARG A 107 0.65 -12.66 -4.20
CA ARG A 107 -0.60 -12.74 -4.98
C ARG A 107 -0.81 -11.54 -5.87
N VAL A 108 -0.19 -10.41 -5.52
CA VAL A 108 -0.53 -9.11 -6.11
C VAL A 108 0.64 -8.52 -6.92
N ILE A 109 1.89 -8.92 -6.65
CA ILE A 109 3.06 -8.33 -7.34
C ILE A 109 3.43 -9.13 -8.58
N ASP A 110 3.46 -8.45 -9.72
CA ASP A 110 3.94 -8.98 -11.00
C ASP A 110 5.46 -8.81 -11.19
N LYS A 111 6.02 -9.61 -12.10
CA LYS A 111 7.46 -9.62 -12.45
C LYS A 111 8.04 -8.23 -12.73
N HIS A 112 7.26 -7.37 -13.39
CA HIS A 112 7.69 -6.03 -13.80
C HIS A 112 7.81 -5.02 -12.64
N ILE A 113 7.24 -5.34 -11.48
CA ILE A 113 7.16 -4.40 -10.35
C ILE A 113 8.18 -4.75 -9.26
N TYR A 114 8.70 -5.98 -9.23
CA TYR A 114 9.67 -6.44 -8.23
C TYR A 114 10.89 -5.53 -8.09
N GLU A 115 11.47 -5.08 -9.19
CA GLU A 115 12.64 -4.19 -9.16
C GLU A 115 12.32 -2.88 -8.44
N ARG A 116 11.19 -2.26 -8.76
CA ARG A 116 10.76 -0.98 -8.17
C ARG A 116 10.43 -1.14 -6.68
N VAL A 117 9.80 -2.25 -6.31
CA VAL A 117 9.49 -2.59 -4.90
C VAL A 117 10.78 -2.77 -4.10
N CYS A 118 11.74 -3.54 -4.62
CA CYS A 118 13.04 -3.74 -3.98
C CYS A 118 13.78 -2.42 -3.78
N ILE A 119 13.79 -1.54 -4.77
CA ILE A 119 14.41 -0.21 -4.66
C ILE A 119 13.69 0.64 -3.61
N CYS A 120 12.36 0.66 -3.63
CA CYS A 120 11.54 1.42 -2.68
C CYS A 120 11.82 0.97 -1.23
N LEU A 121 11.76 -0.33 -0.96
CA LEU A 121 12.02 -0.88 0.37
C LEU A 121 13.46 -0.64 0.83
N LYS A 122 14.45 -0.74 -0.06
CA LYS A 122 15.84 -0.39 0.26
C LYS A 122 15.99 1.08 0.68
N ARG A 123 15.31 2.00 -0.02
CA ARG A 123 15.31 3.42 0.35
C ARG A 123 14.72 3.63 1.74
N TYR A 124 13.60 2.98 2.05
CA TYR A 124 12.99 3.03 3.38
C TYR A 124 13.92 2.52 4.49
N VAL A 125 14.58 1.38 4.26
CA VAL A 125 15.57 0.84 5.21
C VAL A 125 16.73 1.81 5.42
N ASN A 126 17.31 2.32 4.33
CA ASN A 126 18.44 3.26 4.43
C ASN A 126 18.03 4.53 5.19
N PHE A 127 16.87 5.09 4.87
CA PHE A 127 16.32 6.24 5.58
C PHE A 127 16.18 5.97 7.09
N LYS A 128 15.64 4.81 7.49
CA LYS A 128 15.51 4.45 8.91
C LYS A 128 16.87 4.23 9.59
N LEU A 129 17.86 3.71 8.87
CA LEU A 129 19.22 3.53 9.40
C LEU A 129 19.95 4.87 9.58
N GLU A 130 19.87 5.78 8.61
CA GLU A 130 20.48 7.11 8.68
C GLU A 130 19.93 7.91 9.87
N ASN A 131 18.60 7.92 10.04
CA ASN A 131 17.95 8.57 11.18
C ASN A 131 18.29 7.94 12.54
N ARG A 132 18.67 6.66 12.58
CA ARG A 132 19.18 6.02 13.80
C ARG A 132 20.59 6.53 14.13
N THR A 133 21.45 6.72 13.12
CA THR A 133 22.84 7.16 13.32
C THR A 133 22.99 8.66 13.66
N THR A 134 22.09 9.52 13.16
CA THR A 134 22.12 10.96 13.48
C THR A 134 21.72 11.28 14.92
N ASN A 135 21.00 10.38 15.59
CA ASN A 135 20.69 10.51 17.01
C ASN A 135 21.92 10.27 17.92
N ASP A 136 22.98 9.65 17.37
CA ASP A 136 24.27 9.46 18.05
C ASP A 136 25.30 10.55 17.66
N ASP A 137 25.22 11.17 16.47
CA ASP A 137 26.14 12.21 16.00
C ASP A 137 25.43 13.57 15.75
N THR A 138 25.45 14.44 16.75
CA THR A 138 24.73 15.74 16.86
C THR A 138 25.19 16.88 15.92
N SER A 139 25.70 16.64 14.71
CA SER A 139 26.25 17.74 13.88
C SER A 139 25.80 17.80 12.42
N THR A 140 25.10 16.81 11.88
CA THR A 140 24.66 16.79 10.46
C THR A 140 23.14 16.97 10.26
N SER A 141 22.37 17.15 11.34
CA SER A 141 20.89 17.15 11.31
C SER A 141 20.21 18.26 10.47
N ASN A 142 20.85 19.41 10.26
CA ASN A 142 20.12 20.57 9.74
C ASN A 142 19.84 20.50 8.23
N VAL A 143 20.61 19.76 7.44
CA VAL A 143 20.47 19.74 5.96
C VAL A 143 19.42 18.73 5.50
N VAL A 144 19.19 17.66 6.25
CA VAL A 144 18.13 16.68 5.93
C VAL A 144 16.78 17.15 6.46
N GLN A 145 16.74 17.88 7.59
CA GLN A 145 15.50 18.47 8.13
C GLN A 145 14.86 19.50 7.18
N GLU A 146 15.64 20.27 6.43
CA GLU A 146 15.12 21.32 5.53
C GLU A 146 14.39 20.75 4.30
N GLN A 147 14.71 19.52 3.86
CA GLN A 147 13.91 18.82 2.84
C GLN A 147 12.63 18.20 3.42
N GLN A 148 12.58 17.97 4.74
CA GLN A 148 11.42 17.43 5.44
C GLN A 148 10.32 18.49 5.64
N GLU A 149 10.67 19.75 5.89
CA GLU A 149 9.70 20.84 6.14
C GLU A 149 8.74 21.09 4.97
N GLN A 150 9.09 20.72 3.73
CA GLN A 150 8.17 20.89 2.59
C GLN A 150 7.11 19.78 2.45
N LEU A 151 7.28 18.64 3.13
CA LEU A 151 6.32 17.53 3.09
C LEU A 151 5.55 17.35 4.41
N THR A 152 6.01 17.95 5.51
CA THR A 152 5.40 17.77 6.85
C THR A 152 4.70 19.01 7.42
N ASN A 153 4.74 20.16 6.75
CA ASN A 153 4.12 21.40 7.25
C ASN A 153 2.59 21.49 7.05
N SER A 154 1.89 20.35 7.08
CA SER A 154 0.41 20.36 7.13
C SER A 154 -0.22 19.43 8.15
N ASP A 155 0.53 18.56 8.84
CA ASP A 155 -0.05 17.66 9.84
C ASP A 155 0.73 17.70 11.16
N GLU A 156 0.50 18.76 11.93
CA GLU A 156 0.65 18.66 13.39
C GLU A 156 -0.40 17.66 13.90
N GLN A 157 0.07 16.60 14.57
CA GLN A 157 -0.70 15.57 15.29
C GLN A 157 -1.17 14.35 14.49
N THR A 158 -0.24 13.59 13.92
CA THR A 158 -0.44 12.16 13.70
C THR A 158 0.50 11.38 14.60
N ASN A 159 -0.07 10.62 15.55
CA ASN A 159 0.59 9.49 16.18
C ASN A 159 0.90 8.45 15.08
N HIS A 160 1.86 8.73 14.21
CA HIS A 160 2.32 7.75 13.23
C HIS A 160 2.96 6.62 14.02
N THR A 161 2.26 5.48 14.03
CA THR A 161 2.79 4.23 14.54
C THR A 161 4.06 3.96 13.75
N GLU A 162 5.22 4.10 14.37
CA GLU A 162 6.49 3.90 13.67
C GLU A 162 6.53 2.48 13.12
N ILE A 163 6.64 2.36 11.79
CA ILE A 163 6.83 1.06 11.13
C ILE A 163 8.16 0.47 11.62
N PRO A 164 8.16 -0.72 12.24
CA PRO A 164 9.40 -1.36 12.70
C PRO A 164 10.30 -1.73 11.52
N ILE A 165 11.60 -1.50 11.66
CA ILE A 165 12.56 -1.77 10.59
C ILE A 165 12.63 -3.27 10.25
N GLU A 166 12.33 -4.13 11.23
CA GLU A 166 12.28 -5.59 11.10
C GLU A 166 11.21 -6.03 10.11
N VAL A 167 10.06 -5.35 10.09
CA VAL A 167 8.98 -5.62 9.14
C VAL A 167 9.43 -5.27 7.73
N THR A 168 10.04 -4.09 7.55
CA THR A 168 10.58 -3.67 6.25
C THR A 168 11.63 -4.65 5.72
N PHE A 169 12.55 -5.12 6.58
CA PHE A 169 13.54 -6.14 6.22
C PHE A 169 12.92 -7.48 5.87
N SER A 170 11.91 -7.91 6.62
CA SER A 170 11.19 -9.17 6.37
C SER A 170 10.54 -9.15 4.98
N ILE A 171 9.80 -8.08 4.69
CA ILE A 171 9.14 -7.83 3.39
C ILE A 171 10.20 -7.79 2.27
N LEU A 172 11.27 -7.00 2.44
CA LEU A 172 12.34 -6.88 1.44
C LEU A 172 13.00 -8.24 1.15
N ASN A 173 13.29 -9.03 2.18
CA ASN A 173 13.87 -10.36 2.02
C ASN A 173 12.92 -11.30 1.27
N GLN A 174 11.62 -11.27 1.58
CA GLN A 174 10.64 -12.09 0.90
C GLN A 174 10.52 -11.72 -0.58
N VAL A 175 10.38 -10.43 -0.89
CA VAL A 175 10.31 -9.93 -2.27
C VAL A 175 11.58 -10.29 -3.04
N SER A 176 12.76 -10.10 -2.44
CA SER A 176 14.05 -10.38 -3.08
C SER A 176 14.23 -11.86 -3.39
N ARG A 177 13.83 -12.76 -2.48
CA ARG A 177 13.89 -14.21 -2.71
C ARG A 177 12.98 -14.64 -3.86
N GLN A 178 11.78 -14.07 -3.93
CA GLN A 178 10.84 -14.38 -5.02
C GLN A 178 11.39 -13.91 -6.36
N TRP A 179 11.90 -12.68 -6.42
CA TRP A 179 12.52 -12.16 -7.63
C TRP A 179 13.66 -13.03 -8.14
N ILE A 180 14.56 -13.49 -7.24
CA ILE A 180 15.67 -14.39 -7.61
C ILE A 180 15.15 -15.73 -8.15
N ASN A 181 14.11 -16.31 -7.53
CA ASN A 181 13.53 -17.57 -7.98
C ASN A 181 12.90 -17.43 -9.37
N GLU A 182 12.10 -16.41 -9.61
CA GLU A 182 11.49 -16.16 -10.93
C GLU A 182 12.52 -15.84 -12.01
N GLU A 183 13.59 -15.12 -11.66
CA GLU A 183 14.67 -14.84 -12.60
C GLU A 183 15.43 -16.12 -12.96
N LYS A 184 15.66 -17.01 -11.98
CA LYS A 184 16.25 -18.32 -12.21
C LYS A 184 15.38 -19.19 -13.12
N GLU A 185 14.08 -19.29 -12.85
CA GLU A 185 13.13 -20.03 -13.71
C GLU A 185 13.09 -19.47 -15.13
N TRP A 186 13.11 -18.14 -15.27
CA TRP A 186 13.15 -17.51 -16.59
C TRP A 186 14.44 -17.83 -17.34
N ARG A 187 15.59 -17.82 -16.66
CA ARG A 187 16.89 -18.19 -17.25
C ARG A 187 16.90 -19.66 -17.68
N GLU A 188 16.37 -20.57 -16.87
CA GLU A 188 16.26 -22.00 -17.20
C GLU A 188 15.35 -22.23 -18.41
N LYS A 189 14.18 -21.58 -18.47
CA LYS A 189 13.28 -21.65 -19.63
C LYS A 189 13.92 -21.08 -20.90
N LYS A 190 14.70 -19.99 -20.77
CA LYS A 190 15.41 -19.40 -21.91
C LYS A 190 16.48 -20.34 -22.47
N ILE A 191 17.25 -20.99 -21.60
CA ILE A 191 18.25 -22.00 -22.01
C ILE A 191 17.58 -23.14 -22.77
N LEU A 192 16.43 -23.65 -22.31
CA LEU A 192 15.68 -24.72 -22.98
C LEU A 192 15.14 -24.29 -24.37
N ILE A 193 14.73 -23.03 -24.52
CA ILE A 193 14.27 -22.50 -25.81
C ILE A 193 15.45 -22.37 -26.76
N ASP A 194 16.56 -21.77 -26.32
CA ASP A 194 17.79 -21.59 -27.10
C ASP A 194 18.40 -22.95 -27.52
N GLU A 195 18.32 -23.98 -26.66
CA GLU A 195 18.71 -25.36 -26.98
C GLU A 195 17.77 -26.02 -27.99
N SER A 196 16.46 -25.76 -27.91
CA SER A 196 15.47 -26.33 -28.84
C SER A 196 15.51 -25.72 -30.25
N ASP A 197 15.93 -24.45 -30.36
CA ASP A 197 16.12 -23.76 -31.63
C ASP A 197 17.43 -24.16 -32.30
N SER A 198 18.48 -24.46 -31.52
CA SER A 198 19.78 -24.97 -32.01
C SER A 198 19.70 -26.41 -32.59
N ILE A 199 18.67 -27.19 -32.23
CA ILE A 199 18.46 -28.56 -32.73
C ILE A 199 17.66 -28.58 -34.06
N LYS A 200 17.11 -27.44 -34.50
CA LYS A 200 16.31 -27.32 -35.73
C LYS A 200 17.08 -26.79 -36.95
N ASP A 201 18.33 -26.41 -36.79
CA ASP A 201 19.29 -26.08 -37.86
C ASP A 201 20.24 -27.27 -38.14
#